data_AF-M5FPM3-F1
#
_entry.id   AF-M5FPM3-F1
#
_cell.length_a   1.000
_cell.length_b   1.000
_cell.length_c   1.000
_cell.angle_alpha   90.00
_cell.angle_beta   90.00
_cell.angle_gamma   90.00
#
_symmetry.space_group_name_H-M   'P 1'
#
loop_
_entity.id
_entity.type
_entity.pdbx_description
1 polymer ?
#
loop_
_entity_poly.entity_id
_entity_poly.type
_entity_poly.pdbx_seq_one_letter_code
_entity_poly.pdbx_strand_id
1 'polypeptide(L)'
;MQPLPLNLSWSLVVLGLLIVFVLNRAARHYASLRTLSFLPGMTFAFSPFSIPGALLPTSNYNPGMMFNWGWRHTMYKNSPMDMMRISGVLAGRSVLYTNS
;
A
#
# COMPACT_ATOMS: atom_id res chain seq x y z
N MET A 1 -2.95 12.43 44.76
CA MET A 1 -2.72 11.92 43.39
C MET A 1 -1.68 12.83 42.74
N GLN A 2 -0.45 12.35 42.52
CA GLN A 2 0.56 13.14 41.80
C GLN A 2 0.11 13.32 40.34
N PRO A 3 0.10 14.54 39.80
CA PRO A 3 -0.16 14.74 38.38
C PRO A 3 0.97 14.09 37.58
N LEU A 4 0.61 13.41 36.49
CA LEU A 4 1.58 12.83 35.56
C LEU A 4 2.55 13.93 35.08
N PRO A 5 3.88 13.70 35.10
CA PRO A 5 4.90 14.73 34.86
C PRO A 5 5.02 15.19 33.39
N LEU A 6 4.02 14.94 32.55
CA LEU A 6 4.05 15.20 31.12
C LEU A 6 2.98 16.22 30.75
N ASN A 7 3.34 17.50 30.75
CA ASN A 7 2.59 18.55 30.08
C ASN A 7 2.88 18.49 28.57
N LEU A 8 2.39 17.43 27.91
CA LEU A 8 2.58 17.24 26.47
C LEU A 8 1.51 18.02 25.71
N SER A 9 1.94 18.92 24.82
CA SER A 9 1.03 19.57 23.87
C SER A 9 0.37 18.54 22.96
N TRP A 10 -0.93 18.67 22.70
CA TRP A 10 -1.66 17.81 21.77
C TRP A 10 -0.98 17.77 20.39
N SER A 11 -0.40 18.89 19.95
CA SER A 11 0.34 18.96 18.68
C SER A 11 1.54 18.00 18.64
N LEU A 12 2.26 17.84 19.76
CA LEU A 12 3.39 16.92 19.86
C LEU A 12 2.93 15.46 19.84
N VAL A 13 1.82 15.15 20.50
CA VAL A 13 1.28 13.77 20.47
C VAL A 13 0.81 13.41 19.06
N VAL A 14 0.08 14.31 18.37
CA VAL A 14 -0.38 14.09 16.99
C VAL A 14 0.81 13.90 16.05
N LEU A 15 1.84 14.75 16.17
CA LEU A 15 3.05 14.65 15.36
C LEU A 15 3.82 13.34 15.64
N GLY A 16 3.94 12.95 16.91
CA GLY A 16 4.57 11.67 17.30
C GLY A 16 3.82 10.47 16.73
N LEU A 17 2.49 10.45 16.84
CA LEU A 17 1.66 9.38 16.27
C LEU A 17 1.77 9.32 14.74
N LEU A 18 1.83 10.47 14.07
CA LEU A 18 2.01 10.54 12.63
C LEU A 18 3.36 9.96 12.19
N ILE A 19 4.44 10.28 12.90
CA ILE A 19 5.78 9.73 12.64
C ILE A 19 5.77 8.21 12.82
N VAL A 20 5.24 7.72 13.94
CA VAL A 20 5.15 6.28 14.21
C VAL A 20 4.32 5.57 13.13
N PHE A 21 3.21 6.17 12.72
CA PHE A 21 2.36 5.65 11.65
C PHE A 21 3.12 5.55 10.32
N VAL A 22 3.82 6.61 9.91
CA VAL A 22 4.62 6.64 8.67
C VAL A 22 5.72 5.58 8.70
N LEU A 23 6.49 5.50 9.79
CA LEU A 23 7.57 4.51 9.93
C LEU A 23 7.04 3.08 9.90
N ASN A 24 5.99 2.78 10.65
CA ASN A 24 5.34 1.47 10.62
C ASN A 24 4.82 1.13 9.22
N ARG A 25 4.24 2.11 8.51
CA ARG A 25 3.72 1.87 7.17
C ARG A 25 4.84 1.63 6.16
N ALA A 26 5.91 2.41 6.21
CA ALA A 26 7.09 2.23 5.37
C ALA A 26 7.73 0.86 5.60
N ALA A 27 7.91 0.46 6.86
CA ALA A 27 8.46 -0.85 7.22
C ALA A 27 7.61 -2.01 6.67
N ARG A 28 6.28 -1.92 6.82
CA ARG A 28 5.34 -2.94 6.28
C ARG A 28 5.36 -2.99 4.76
N HIS A 29 5.41 -1.83 4.10
CA HIS A 29 5.49 -1.76 2.65
C HIS A 29 6.78 -2.41 2.16
N TYR A 30 7.93 -2.03 2.74
CA TYR A 30 9.23 -2.61 2.41
C TYR A 30 9.28 -4.12 2.64
N ALA A 31 8.77 -4.61 3.79
CA ALA A 31 8.66 -6.04 4.05
C ALA A 31 7.83 -6.75 2.98
N SER A 32 6.72 -6.16 2.55
CA SER A 32 5.88 -6.73 1.49
C SER A 32 6.50 -6.66 0.09
N LEU A 33 7.42 -5.73 -0.17
CA LEU A 33 8.22 -5.72 -1.40
C LEU A 33 9.28 -6.82 -1.37
N ARG A 34 9.93 -6.99 -0.22
CA ARG A 34 10.93 -8.03 0.00
C ARG A 34 10.36 -9.43 -0.18
N THR A 35 9.12 -9.69 0.24
CA THR A 35 8.45 -10.99 0.03
C THR A 35 8.22 -11.33 -1.43
N LEU A 36 8.19 -10.33 -2.32
CA LEU A 36 8.04 -10.50 -3.76
C LEU A 36 9.35 -10.26 -4.52
N SER A 37 10.50 -10.39 -3.85
CA SER A 37 11.83 -10.18 -4.44
C SER A 37 11.99 -8.85 -5.17
N PHE A 38 11.29 -7.80 -4.72
CA PHE A 38 11.28 -6.47 -5.35
C PHE A 38 10.85 -6.48 -6.82
N LEU A 39 9.99 -7.43 -7.22
CA LEU A 39 9.44 -7.50 -8.57
C LEU A 39 8.87 -6.13 -8.98
N PRO A 40 9.13 -5.64 -10.20
CA PRO A 40 8.52 -4.41 -10.69
C PRO A 40 7.00 -4.56 -10.81
N GLY A 41 6.30 -3.44 -10.71
CA GLY A 41 4.84 -3.45 -10.82
C GLY A 41 4.21 -2.15 -10.36
N MET A 42 2.89 -2.15 -10.34
CA MET A 42 2.09 -0.96 -10.06
C MET A 42 1.95 -0.73 -8.56
N THR A 43 1.97 0.54 -8.16
CA THR A 43 1.86 0.94 -6.76
C THR A 43 0.76 1.99 -6.64
N PHE A 44 -0.21 1.74 -5.78
CA PHE A 44 -1.39 2.58 -5.56
C PHE A 44 -1.48 2.99 -4.08
N ALA A 45 -2.37 3.93 -3.75
CA ALA A 45 -2.62 4.26 -2.35
C ALA A 45 -3.26 3.06 -1.62
N PHE A 46 -4.26 2.45 -2.25
CA PHE A 46 -4.96 1.28 -1.71
C PHE A 46 -4.83 0.11 -2.68
N SER A 47 -4.42 -1.05 -2.17
CA SER A 47 -4.45 -2.29 -2.93
C SER A 47 -5.91 -2.69 -3.17
N PRO A 48 -6.28 -3.24 -4.35
CA PRO A 48 -7.65 -3.67 -4.62
C PRO A 48 -8.15 -4.74 -3.64
N PHE A 49 -7.25 -5.51 -3.02
CA PHE A 49 -7.56 -6.50 -1.98
C PHE A 49 -7.49 -5.94 -0.55
N SER A 50 -7.46 -4.63 -0.38
CA SER A 50 -7.61 -3.99 0.93
C SER A 50 -9.06 -3.57 1.15
N ILE A 51 -9.50 -3.46 2.40
CA ILE A 51 -10.84 -2.98 2.74
C ILE A 51 -11.18 -1.65 2.02
N PRO A 52 -10.35 -0.59 2.10
CA PRO A 52 -10.65 0.65 1.36
C PRO A 52 -10.56 0.46 -0.15
N GLY A 53 -9.68 -0.40 -0.66
CA GLY A 53 -9.60 -0.68 -2.09
C GLY A 53 -10.79 -1.45 -2.66
N ALA A 54 -11.46 -2.26 -1.82
CA ALA A 54 -12.68 -2.97 -2.20
C ALA A 54 -13.94 -2.07 -2.13
N LEU A 55 -13.94 -1.08 -1.23
CA LEU A 55 -15.09 -0.19 -1.01
C LEU A 55 -15.06 1.06 -1.90
N LEU A 56 -13.88 1.61 -2.19
CA LEU A 56 -13.76 2.84 -2.98
C LEU A 56 -13.91 2.56 -4.48
N PRO A 57 -14.49 3.49 -5.24
CA PRO A 57 -14.58 3.36 -6.69
C PRO A 57 -13.18 3.37 -7.33
N THR A 58 -13.11 2.83 -8.56
CA THR A 58 -11.91 2.90 -9.39
C THR A 58 -11.50 4.35 -9.61
N SER A 59 -10.24 4.67 -9.30
CA SER A 59 -9.64 5.99 -9.40
C SER A 59 -8.12 5.87 -9.59
N ASN A 60 -7.43 7.01 -9.73
CA ASN A 60 -5.96 7.02 -9.79
C ASN A 60 -5.29 6.48 -8.51
N TYR A 61 -6.02 6.44 -7.39
CA TYR A 61 -5.52 5.97 -6.09
C TYR A 61 -5.91 4.54 -5.75
N ASN A 62 -6.90 3.99 -6.47
CA ASN A 62 -7.43 2.64 -6.28
C ASN A 62 -7.79 2.05 -7.65
N PRO A 63 -7.10 1.02 -8.14
CA PRO A 63 -7.39 0.44 -9.45
C PRO A 63 -8.78 -0.23 -9.51
N GLY A 64 -9.39 -0.52 -8.36
CA GLY A 64 -10.65 -1.26 -8.27
C GLY A 64 -10.46 -2.74 -8.55
N MET A 65 -11.51 -3.54 -8.42
CA MET A 65 -11.39 -5.01 -8.42
C MET A 65 -11.26 -5.63 -9.82
N MET A 66 -11.73 -4.93 -10.88
CA MET A 66 -11.72 -5.42 -12.27
C MET A 66 -10.53 -4.91 -13.10
N PHE A 67 -9.56 -4.24 -12.48
CA PHE A 67 -8.42 -3.65 -13.18
C PHE A 67 -7.61 -4.71 -13.96
N ASN A 68 -7.55 -5.94 -13.44
CA ASN A 68 -6.84 -7.06 -14.06
C ASN A 68 -7.41 -7.40 -15.44
N TRP A 69 -8.72 -7.24 -15.64
CA TRP A 69 -9.38 -7.41 -16.94
C TRP A 69 -9.19 -6.18 -17.82
N GLY A 70 -9.43 -4.98 -17.28
CA GLY A 70 -9.35 -3.73 -18.03
C GLY A 70 -7.95 -3.42 -18.56
N TRP A 71 -6.91 -3.80 -17.82
CA TRP A 71 -5.51 -3.51 -18.16
C TRP A 71 -4.72 -4.76 -18.56
N ARG A 72 -5.39 -5.89 -18.86
CA ARG A 72 -4.72 -7.16 -19.18
C ARG A 72 -3.67 -7.06 -20.28
N HIS A 73 -3.88 -6.17 -21.25
CA HIS A 73 -2.99 -5.97 -22.41
C HIS A 73 -1.86 -4.97 -22.16
N THR A 74 -1.90 -4.24 -21.05
CA THR A 74 -0.96 -3.15 -20.76
C THR A 74 -0.16 -3.37 -19.49
N MET A 75 -0.69 -4.14 -18.53
CA MET A 75 -0.13 -4.24 -17.18
C MET A 75 1.21 -4.98 -17.10
N TYR A 76 1.49 -5.88 -18.06
CA TYR A 76 2.75 -6.63 -18.13
C TYR A 76 3.81 -6.01 -19.04
N LYS A 77 3.49 -4.96 -19.82
CA LYS A 77 4.36 -4.45 -20.90
C LYS A 77 5.77 -4.07 -20.45
N ASN A 78 5.92 -3.62 -19.21
CA ASN A 78 7.18 -3.14 -18.65
C ASN A 78 7.83 -4.16 -17.70
N SER A 79 7.29 -5.37 -17.61
CA SER A 79 7.84 -6.39 -16.73
C SER A 79 8.83 -7.30 -17.48
N PRO A 80 10.04 -7.55 -16.93
CA PRO A 80 11.04 -8.42 -17.57
C PRO A 80 10.65 -9.92 -17.54
N MET A 81 9.64 -10.26 -16.75
CA MET A 81 9.03 -11.58 -16.67
C MET A 81 7.52 -11.36 -16.74
N ASP A 82 6.76 -12.33 -17.25
CA ASP A 82 5.29 -12.31 -17.38
C ASP A 82 4.56 -12.31 -16.01
N MET A 83 5.08 -11.57 -15.05
CA MET A 83 4.60 -11.40 -13.71
C MET A 83 4.74 -9.93 -13.32
N MET A 84 3.83 -9.41 -12.52
CA MET A 84 3.97 -8.07 -11.94
C MET A 84 3.43 -8.05 -10.52
N ARG A 85 3.89 -7.10 -9.72
CA ARG A 85 3.29 -6.84 -8.40
C ARG A 85 2.26 -5.73 -8.45
N ILE A 86 1.27 -5.82 -7.58
CA ILE A 86 0.42 -4.68 -7.22
C ILE A 86 0.54 -4.47 -5.73
N SER A 87 0.87 -3.26 -5.33
CA SER A 87 1.03 -2.90 -3.92
C SER A 87 0.22 -1.67 -3.56
N GLY A 88 -0.35 -1.69 -2.36
CA GLY A 88 -0.95 -0.52 -1.74
C GLY A 88 0.01 0.10 -0.73
N VAL A 89 0.26 1.41 -0.83
CA VAL A 89 1.16 2.16 0.07
C VAL A 89 0.48 2.55 1.38
N LEU A 90 -0.85 2.73 1.41
CA LEU A 90 -1.63 3.11 2.60
C LEU A 90 -2.47 1.96 3.18
N ALA A 91 -3.07 1.12 2.32
CA ALA A 91 -3.65 -0.15 2.79
C ALA A 91 -3.45 -1.32 1.81
N GLY A 92 -3.39 -2.53 2.39
CA GLY A 92 -3.26 -3.79 1.67
C GLY A 92 -1.82 -4.31 1.51
N ARG A 93 -1.73 -5.60 1.20
CA ARG A 93 -0.47 -6.31 0.93
C ARG A 93 -0.15 -6.24 -0.56
N SER A 94 1.12 -6.43 -0.89
CA SER A 94 1.52 -6.64 -2.27
C SER A 94 1.03 -8.01 -2.74
N VAL A 95 0.44 -8.06 -3.93
CA VAL A 95 -0.03 -9.30 -4.58
C VAL A 95 0.67 -9.47 -5.91
N LEU A 96 1.06 -10.71 -6.21
CA LEU A 96 1.68 -11.10 -7.47
C LEU A 96 0.60 -11.50 -8.46
N TYR A 97 0.75 -11.02 -9.69
CA TYR A 97 -0.10 -11.37 -10.84
C TYR A 97 0.79 -12.01 -11.90
N THR A 98 0.32 -13.10 -12.49
CA THR A 98 0.96 -13.81 -13.58
C THR A 98 0.13 -13.66 -14.85
N ASN A 99 0.79 -13.50 -15.98
CA ASN A 99 0.18 -13.62 -17.29
C ASN A 99 -0.10 -15.11 -17.54
N SER A 100 -1.31 -15.47 -17.95
CA SER A 100 -1.75 -16.86 -18.15
C SER A 100 -2.68 -16.96 -19.34
#